data_AF-A0A2N5A9I7-F1
#
_entry.id   AF-A0A2N5A9I7-F1
#
_cell.length_a   1.000
_cell.length_b   1.000
_cell.length_c   1.000
_cell.angle_alpha   90.00
_cell.angle_beta   90.00
_cell.angle_gamma   90.00
#
_symmetry.space_group_name_H-M   'P 1'
#
loop_
_entity.id
_entity.type
_entity.pdbx_description
1 polymer ?
#
loop_
_entity_poly.entity_id
_entity_poly.type
_entity_poly.pdbx_seq_one_letter_code
_entity_poly.pdbx_strand_id
1 'polypeptide(L)'
;AIALTLHPWSWGWGVTGSTGYALATEIPVLHAASDLDLLIRAPQPLDREALREWQARVAQLPCRADTQVETPYGAFALNEWLRDGRALLKTSHGARLTATPWHREE
;
A
#
# COMPACT_ATOMS: atom_id res chain seq x y z
N ALA A 1 7.96 7.59 7.55
CA ALA A 1 8.45 7.93 6.20
C ALA A 1 9.97 7.76 6.08
N ILE A 2 10.78 8.50 6.85
CA ILE A 2 12.26 8.50 6.72
C ILE A 2 12.88 7.10 6.71
N ALA A 3 12.49 6.21 7.62
CA ALA A 3 13.04 4.85 7.68
C ALA A 3 12.83 4.07 6.36
N LEU A 4 11.72 4.28 5.67
CA LEU A 4 11.41 3.62 4.39
C LEU A 4 12.10 4.30 3.21
N THR A 5 12.46 5.59 3.29
CA THR A 5 13.19 6.30 2.22
C THR A 5 14.67 5.96 2.17
N LEU A 6 15.23 5.33 3.21
CA LEU A 6 16.63 4.91 3.25
C LEU A 6 16.95 3.76 2.28
N HIS A 7 15.92 3.05 1.81
CA HIS A 7 16.06 2.05 0.76
C HIS A 7 15.56 2.62 -0.58
N PRO A 8 16.31 2.45 -1.68
CA PRO A 8 15.93 2.97 -2.98
C PRO A 8 14.86 2.08 -3.64
N TRP A 9 13.60 2.49 -3.57
CA TRP A 9 12.52 1.82 -4.27
C TRP A 9 12.43 2.27 -5.73
N SER A 10 12.12 1.35 -6.64
CA SER A 10 11.90 1.66 -8.06
C SER A 10 10.50 2.21 -8.36
N TRP A 11 9.67 2.41 -7.33
CA TRP A 11 8.30 2.93 -7.42
C TRP A 11 8.11 4.15 -6.52
N GLY A 12 7.12 4.98 -6.88
CA GLY A 12 6.64 6.04 -6.00
C GLY A 12 5.78 5.46 -4.89
N TRP A 13 5.89 6.02 -3.68
CA TRP A 13 5.03 5.67 -2.55
C TRP A 13 4.78 6.90 -1.67
N GLY A 14 3.79 6.81 -0.78
CA GLY A 14 3.49 7.88 0.17
C GLY A 14 2.68 7.41 1.38
N VAL A 15 2.59 8.30 2.37
CA VAL A 15 1.73 8.12 3.55
C VAL A 15 0.33 8.64 3.22
N THR A 16 -0.70 7.87 3.59
CA THR A 16 -2.10 8.23 3.39
C THR A 16 -2.89 8.12 4.71
N GLY A 17 -4.22 8.02 4.64
CA GLY A 17 -5.07 7.89 5.82
C GLY A 17 -5.00 9.07 6.77
N SER A 18 -5.27 8.81 8.05
CA SER A 18 -5.28 9.84 9.10
C SER A 18 -3.92 10.50 9.29
N THR A 19 -2.82 9.78 9.06
CA THR A 19 -1.46 10.36 9.14
C THR A 19 -1.24 11.37 8.02
N GLY A 20 -1.62 11.03 6.78
CA GLY A 20 -1.58 11.97 5.66
C GLY A 20 -2.46 13.20 5.88
N TYR A 21 -3.67 13.01 6.42
CA TYR A 21 -4.57 14.11 6.77
C TYR A 21 -3.97 15.04 7.83
N ALA A 22 -3.43 14.48 8.92
CA ALA A 22 -2.80 15.26 9.99
C ALA A 22 -1.59 16.07 9.47
N LEU A 23 -0.76 15.44 8.62
CA LEU A 23 0.38 16.12 7.98
C LEU A 23 -0.04 17.27 7.06
N ALA A 24 -1.17 17.13 6.35
CA ALA A 24 -1.65 18.15 5.42
C ALA A 24 -2.42 19.30 6.08
N THR A 25 -2.98 19.07 7.27
CA THR A 25 -3.92 20.02 7.92
C THR A 25 -3.44 20.55 9.27
N GLU A 26 -2.41 19.94 9.86
CA GLU A 26 -1.98 20.15 11.24
C GLU A 26 -3.04 19.80 12.31
N ILE A 27 -4.17 19.21 11.92
CA ILE A 27 -5.21 18.80 12.85
C ILE A 27 -4.80 17.50 13.55
N PRO A 28 -4.75 17.45 14.90
CA PRO A 28 -4.24 16.30 15.64
C PRO A 28 -5.30 15.19 15.76
N VAL A 29 -5.49 14.43 14.68
CA VAL A 29 -6.41 13.27 14.64
C VAL A 29 -5.76 11.94 15.02
N LEU A 30 -4.43 11.93 15.25
CA LEU A 30 -3.67 10.72 15.57
C LEU A 30 -3.71 10.41 17.06
N HIS A 31 -3.76 9.12 17.38
CA HIS A 31 -3.67 8.62 18.75
C HIS A 31 -2.73 7.41 18.84
N ALA A 32 -2.37 6.98 20.05
CA ALA A 32 -1.36 5.92 20.26
C ALA A 32 -1.68 4.59 19.56
N ALA A 33 -2.97 4.27 19.35
CA ALA A 33 -3.41 3.06 18.66
C ALA A 33 -3.60 3.23 17.13
N SER A 34 -3.24 4.39 16.56
CA SER A 34 -3.39 4.63 15.13
C SER A 34 -2.44 3.74 14.33
N ASP A 35 -2.92 3.25 13.21
CA ASP A 35 -2.12 2.63 12.18
C ASP A 35 -1.51 3.65 11.22
N LEU A 36 -0.58 3.17 10.41
CA LEU A 36 0.03 3.90 9.31
C LEU A 36 -0.42 3.32 7.98
N ASP A 37 -1.21 4.08 7.22
CA ASP A 37 -1.54 3.75 5.85
C ASP A 37 -0.42 4.18 4.88
N LEU A 38 0.01 3.26 4.04
CA LEU A 38 1.00 3.47 3.00
C LEU A 38 0.39 3.12 1.63
N LEU A 39 0.72 3.90 0.61
CA LEU A 39 0.31 3.65 -0.77
C LEU A 39 1.53 3.52 -1.66
N ILE A 40 1.66 2.40 -2.37
CA ILE A 40 2.58 2.20 -3.48
C ILE A 40 1.83 2.54 -4.78
N ARG A 41 2.44 3.36 -5.66
CA ARG A 41 1.95 3.60 -7.01
C ARG A 41 2.62 2.62 -7.97
N ALA A 42 1.84 1.70 -8.53
CA ALA A 42 2.30 0.64 -9.41
C ALA A 42 1.58 0.73 -10.77
N PRO A 43 1.95 1.70 -11.65
CA PRO A 43 1.36 1.80 -12.99
C PRO A 43 1.61 0.56 -13.85
N GLN A 44 2.63 -0.24 -13.51
CA GLN A 44 2.96 -1.53 -14.11
C GLN A 44 3.17 -2.57 -13.01
N PRO A 45 3.07 -3.88 -13.32
CA PRO A 45 3.42 -4.93 -12.38
C PRO A 45 4.82 -4.73 -11.78
N LEU A 46 4.90 -4.82 -10.46
CA LEU A 46 6.16 -4.74 -9.73
C LEU A 46 6.71 -6.14 -9.45
N ASP A 47 8.02 -6.23 -9.31
CA ASP A 47 8.65 -7.48 -8.87
C ASP A 47 8.13 -7.88 -7.48
N ARG A 48 7.67 -9.12 -7.39
CA ARG A 48 7.09 -9.66 -6.16
C ARG A 48 8.13 -9.76 -5.05
N GLU A 49 9.40 -9.97 -5.37
CA GLU A 49 10.45 -10.04 -4.35
C GLU A 49 10.76 -8.65 -3.78
N ALA A 50 10.84 -7.61 -4.63
CA ALA A 50 10.97 -6.24 -4.17
C ALA A 50 9.78 -5.82 -3.26
N LEU A 51 8.56 -6.25 -3.57
CA LEU A 51 7.39 -6.03 -2.72
C LEU A 51 7.46 -6.80 -1.39
N ARG A 52 8.09 -7.97 -1.34
CA ARG A 52 8.38 -8.67 -0.08
C ARG A 52 9.41 -7.93 0.75
N GLU A 53 10.46 -7.39 0.14
CA GLU A 53 11.43 -6.56 0.86
C GLU A 53 10.77 -5.33 1.48
N TRP A 54 9.91 -4.64 0.72
CA TRP A 54 9.08 -3.56 1.25
C TRP A 54 8.29 -4.02 2.47
N GLN A 55 7.57 -5.13 2.37
CA GLN A 55 6.75 -5.64 3.46
C GLN A 55 7.58 -6.02 4.69
N ALA A 56 8.77 -6.57 4.50
CA ALA A 56 9.70 -6.89 5.58
C ALA A 56 10.16 -5.63 6.32
N ARG A 57 10.41 -4.52 5.62
CA ARG A 57 10.77 -3.23 6.24
C ARG A 57 9.58 -2.56 6.91
N VAL A 58 8.39 -2.62 6.32
CA VAL A 58 7.15 -2.12 6.94
C VAL A 58 6.83 -2.86 8.24
N ALA A 59 7.06 -4.17 8.30
CA ALA A 59 6.86 -4.97 9.50
C ALA A 59 7.79 -4.60 10.68
N GLN A 60 8.87 -3.84 10.43
CA GLN A 60 9.79 -3.36 11.46
C GLN A 60 9.37 -2.00 12.05
N LEU A 61 8.30 -1.39 11.55
CA LEU A 61 7.80 -0.12 12.07
C LEU A 61 7.20 -0.29 13.48
N PRO A 62 7.28 0.73 14.35
CA PRO A 62 6.81 0.65 15.72
C PRO A 62 5.28 0.60 15.86
N CYS A 63 4.53 0.82 14.78
CA CYS A 63 3.07 0.73 14.74
C CYS A 63 2.63 -0.24 13.64
N ARG A 64 1.36 -0.68 13.70
CA ARG A 64 0.75 -1.39 12.58
C ARG A 64 0.79 -0.49 11.36
N ALA A 65 1.23 -1.05 10.24
CA ALA A 65 1.28 -0.33 8.98
C ALA A 65 0.70 -1.18 7.86
N ASP A 66 -0.25 -0.61 7.14
CA ASP A 66 -1.00 -1.26 6.08
C ASP A 66 -0.58 -0.66 4.73
N THR A 67 -0.16 -1.52 3.80
CA THR A 67 0.26 -1.08 2.46
C THR A 67 -0.81 -1.43 1.43
N GLN A 68 -1.30 -0.43 0.71
CA GLN A 68 -2.05 -0.61 -0.52
C GLN A 68 -1.15 -0.45 -1.74
N VAL A 69 -1.43 -1.22 -2.79
CA VAL A 69 -0.83 -1.07 -4.11
C VAL A 69 -1.90 -0.53 -5.05
N GLU A 70 -1.71 0.70 -5.54
CA GLU A 70 -2.53 1.32 -6.57
C GLU A 70 -2.04 0.89 -7.95
N THR A 71 -2.95 0.36 -8.75
CA THR A 71 -2.78 0.05 -10.17
C THR A 71 -3.71 0.94 -11.00
N PRO A 72 -3.57 0.97 -12.34
CA PRO A 72 -4.52 1.68 -13.20
C PRO A 72 -5.98 1.23 -13.07
N TYR A 73 -6.24 0.06 -12.48
CA TYR A 73 -7.57 -0.56 -12.40
C TYR A 73 -8.18 -0.52 -10.99
N GLY A 74 -7.43 -0.09 -9.98
CA GLY A 74 -7.89 -0.04 -8.59
C GLY A 74 -6.74 -0.19 -7.61
N ALA A 75 -7.07 -0.37 -6.33
CA ALA A 75 -6.06 -0.62 -5.29
C ALA A 75 -6.37 -1.90 -4.51
N PHE A 76 -5.32 -2.58 -4.04
CA PHE A 76 -5.47 -3.79 -3.23
C PHE A 76 -4.48 -3.81 -2.07
N ALA A 77 -4.80 -4.59 -1.02
CA ALA A 77 -3.93 -4.77 0.14
C ALA A 77 -2.74 -5.68 -0.22
N LEU A 78 -1.51 -5.18 -0.04
CA LEU A 78 -0.30 -5.89 -0.41
C LEU A 78 -0.16 -7.22 0.33
N ASN A 79 -0.41 -7.23 1.63
CA ASN A 79 -0.30 -8.41 2.48
C ASN A 79 -1.19 -9.56 2.03
N GLU A 80 -2.45 -9.26 1.69
CA GLU A 80 -3.41 -10.26 1.23
C GLU A 80 -2.94 -10.87 -0.10
N TRP A 81 -2.52 -10.04 -1.05
CA TRP A 81 -2.06 -10.51 -2.36
C TRP A 81 -0.75 -11.32 -2.27
N LEU A 82 0.20 -10.90 -1.42
CA LEU A 82 1.44 -11.64 -1.20
C LEU A 82 1.18 -13.02 -0.60
N ARG A 83 0.18 -13.13 0.30
CA ARG A 83 -0.22 -14.38 0.95
C ARG A 83 -1.01 -15.32 0.03
N ASP A 84 -2.06 -14.80 -0.59
CA ASP A 84 -3.08 -15.63 -1.25
C ASP A 84 -2.92 -15.71 -2.77
N GLY A 85 -2.05 -14.86 -3.36
CA GLY A 85 -1.86 -14.76 -4.81
C GLY A 85 -3.05 -14.15 -5.55
N ARG A 86 -4.13 -13.80 -4.83
CA ARG A 86 -5.29 -13.07 -5.34
C ARG A 86 -5.49 -11.80 -4.54
N ALA A 87 -5.88 -10.74 -5.22
CA ALA A 87 -6.13 -9.43 -4.67
C ALA A 87 -7.63 -9.16 -4.65
N LEU A 88 -8.16 -8.68 -3.53
CA LEU A 88 -9.45 -8.00 -3.52
C LEU A 88 -9.23 -6.57 -4.04
N LEU A 89 -9.34 -6.39 -5.35
CA LEU A 89 -9.14 -5.13 -6.03
C LEU A 89 -10.34 -4.21 -5.80
N LYS A 90 -10.11 -3.10 -5.10
CA LYS A 90 -11.09 -2.04 -4.86
C LYS A 90 -11.10 -1.12 -6.07
N THR A 91 -12.23 -1.07 -6.78
CA THR A 91 -12.44 -0.20 -7.94
C THR A 91 -13.57 0.80 -7.66
N SER A 92 -13.75 1.79 -8.54
CA SER A 92 -14.89 2.71 -8.48
C SER A 92 -16.24 2.02 -8.72
N HIS A 93 -16.25 0.81 -9.28
CA HIS A 93 -17.46 0.02 -9.56
C HIS A 93 -17.70 -1.08 -8.51
N GLY A 94 -16.93 -1.08 -7.42
CA GLY A 94 -16.99 -2.09 -6.37
C GLY A 94 -15.72 -2.96 -6.29
N ALA A 95 -15.68 -3.81 -5.28
CA ALA A 95 -14.55 -4.71 -5.05
C ALA A 95 -14.69 -6.01 -5.88
N ARG A 96 -13.59 -6.46 -6.49
CA ARG A 96 -13.51 -7.73 -7.23
C ARG A 96 -12.30 -8.54 -6.79
N LEU A 97 -12.46 -9.85 -6.63
CA LEU A 97 -11.33 -10.75 -6.40
C LEU A 97 -10.67 -11.12 -7.73
N THR A 98 -9.36 -10.92 -7.87
CA THR A 98 -8.60 -11.17 -9.12
C THR A 98 -7.20 -11.70 -8.84
N ALA A 99 -6.65 -12.50 -9.74
CA ALA A 99 -5.23 -12.91 -9.71
C ALA A 99 -4.31 -11.92 -10.45
N THR A 100 -4.88 -11.02 -11.25
CA THR A 100 -4.18 -10.14 -12.19
C THR A 100 -4.56 -8.67 -11.96
N PRO A 101 -4.20 -8.08 -10.81
CA PRO A 101 -4.67 -6.73 -10.43
C PRO A 101 -4.12 -5.59 -11.31
N TRP A 102 -3.18 -5.89 -12.21
CA TRP A 102 -2.64 -4.98 -13.24
C TRP A 102 -3.25 -5.18 -14.63
N HIS A 103 -4.25 -6.04 -14.79
CA HIS A 103 -4.90 -6.26 -16.07
C HIS A 103 -6.41 -6.06 -15.94
N ARG A 104 -7.00 -5.50 -16.99
CA ARG A 104 -8.45 -5.56 -17.18
C ARG A 104 -8.79 -7.02 -17.45
N GLU A 105 -9.47 -7.70 -16.52
CA GLU A 105 -10.19 -8.92 -16.89
C GLU A 105 -11.32 -8.48 -17.82
N GLU A 106 -11.37 -9.05 -19.02
CA GLU A 106 -12.46 -8.89 -19.98
C GLU A 106 -13.78 -9.43 -19.44
#